data_AF-A0A8T5LWC6-F1
#
_entry.id   AF-A0A8T5LWC6-F1
#
_cell.length_a   1.000
_cell.length_b   1.000
_cell.length_c   1.000
_cell.angle_alpha   90.00
_cell.angle_beta   90.00
_cell.angle_gamma   90.00
#
_symmetry.space_group_name_H-M   'P 1'
#
loop_
_entity.id
_entity.type
_entity.pdbx_description
1 polymer ?
#
loop_
_entity_poly.entity_id
_entity_poly.type
_entity_poly.pdbx_seq_one_letter_code
_entity_poly.pdbx_strand_id
1 'polypeptide(L)'
;SCVHAADRRFDNGWSGLVDALGFDYSSYRIRKKWDSEKVFLEFDKLVEKGEPLNPGYISNKHSDLMHAADRHCRGWDDVLIKKGLNPDDVKLTTTSLSNEELELEVDQLFKKGQDLSHKGMVVEGNSHTKHIYFSVSSRFDSWKKFLESRGIDYESFRHVRSKYSLDELVSGLLKIKEEGNGLSIPEIKKHPDGKRIHRAALRRFDSWYYFLDFCKVDPKPYVFKTNWHEGNGVLGYLQEHFDTGVVTGATRDRNFAAAVRSYYSSIEDAVDSADMIYSKSGRLTREMVNTPKNMVIFYKYNKDFLFDIVGLAALDTHTSLDESYENSLVRDVFNLFLRLLPRKPPKSGIREFCFKPIYDSTVDLITSK
;
A
#
# COMPACT_ATOMS: atom_id res chain seq x y z
N SER A 1 4.71 -27.69 -41.52
CA SER A 1 3.41 -27.63 -40.81
C SER A 1 2.29 -27.70 -41.84
N CYS A 2 1.09 -28.15 -41.45
CA CYS A 2 -0.08 -28.28 -42.31
C CYS A 2 -0.49 -26.94 -42.96
N VAL A 3 -0.22 -25.83 -42.27
CA VAL A 3 -0.44 -24.45 -42.76
C VAL A 3 0.37 -24.18 -44.04
N HIS A 4 1.66 -24.53 -44.06
CA HIS A 4 2.51 -24.35 -45.26
C HIS A 4 2.18 -25.28 -46.43
N ALA A 5 1.41 -26.34 -46.20
CA ALA A 5 0.90 -27.19 -47.26
C ALA A 5 -0.38 -26.61 -47.88
N ALA A 6 -1.24 -25.98 -47.05
CA ALA A 6 -2.43 -25.27 -47.53
C ALA A 6 -2.07 -24.01 -48.34
N ASP A 7 -1.09 -23.22 -47.88
CA ASP A 7 -0.58 -22.03 -48.58
C ASP A 7 -0.06 -22.32 -50.01
N ARG A 8 0.33 -23.57 -50.28
CA ARG A 8 0.83 -23.99 -51.61
C ARG A 8 -0.23 -24.65 -52.48
N ARG A 9 -1.40 -24.98 -51.94
CA ARG A 9 -2.42 -25.80 -52.63
C ARG A 9 -3.76 -25.10 -52.83
N PHE A 10 -4.00 -23.98 -52.15
CA PHE A 10 -5.24 -23.21 -52.24
C PHE A 10 -4.91 -21.74 -52.43
N ASP A 11 -5.69 -21.06 -53.30
CA ASP A 11 -5.43 -19.66 -53.68
C ASP A 11 -5.49 -18.69 -52.50
N ASN A 12 -6.24 -19.03 -51.45
CA ASN A 12 -6.34 -18.26 -50.21
C ASN A 12 -5.64 -18.96 -49.01
N GLY A 13 -4.70 -19.86 -49.30
CA GLY A 13 -3.98 -20.65 -48.31
C GLY A 13 -4.91 -21.40 -47.35
N TRP A 14 -4.64 -21.31 -46.05
CA TRP A 14 -5.44 -22.02 -45.04
C TRP A 14 -6.94 -21.66 -45.07
N SER A 15 -7.33 -20.42 -45.40
CA SER A 15 -8.76 -20.07 -45.47
C SER A 15 -9.46 -20.75 -46.63
N GLY A 16 -8.80 -20.82 -47.79
CA GLY A 16 -9.33 -21.50 -48.97
C GLY A 16 -9.54 -23.00 -48.75
N LEU A 17 -8.66 -23.64 -47.96
CA LEU A 17 -8.84 -25.03 -47.55
C LEU A 17 -10.07 -25.21 -46.65
N VAL A 18 -10.26 -24.34 -45.66
CA VAL A 18 -11.38 -24.44 -44.71
C VAL A 18 -12.71 -24.18 -45.42
N ASP A 19 -12.77 -23.18 -46.30
CA ASP A 19 -13.94 -22.90 -47.12
C ASP A 19 -14.25 -24.05 -48.09
N ALA A 20 -13.23 -24.66 -48.72
CA ALA A 20 -13.39 -25.82 -49.60
C ALA A 20 -13.87 -27.08 -48.85
N LEU A 21 -13.64 -27.16 -47.55
CA LEU A 21 -14.16 -28.21 -46.67
C LEU A 21 -15.60 -27.92 -46.18
N GLY A 22 -16.21 -26.81 -46.63
CA GLY A 22 -17.59 -26.44 -46.32
C GLY A 22 -17.77 -25.76 -44.96
N PHE A 23 -16.68 -25.35 -44.31
CA PHE A 23 -16.72 -24.57 -43.08
C PHE A 23 -16.60 -23.07 -43.42
N ASP A 24 -17.46 -22.24 -42.83
CA ASP A 24 -17.32 -20.79 -42.94
C ASP A 24 -16.08 -20.34 -42.15
N TYR A 25 -14.96 -20.11 -42.85
CA TYR A 25 -13.72 -19.70 -42.23
C TYR A 25 -13.85 -18.40 -41.42
N SER A 26 -14.79 -17.53 -41.78
CA SER A 26 -15.02 -16.27 -41.06
C SER A 26 -15.54 -16.48 -39.64
N SER A 27 -16.24 -17.60 -39.38
CA SER A 27 -16.75 -17.98 -38.06
C SER A 27 -15.68 -18.48 -37.09
N TYR A 28 -14.54 -18.97 -37.61
CA TYR A 28 -13.42 -19.51 -36.81
C TYR A 28 -12.25 -18.54 -36.66
N ARG A 29 -12.31 -17.39 -37.34
CA ARG A 29 -11.22 -16.43 -37.31
C ARG A 29 -11.24 -15.63 -36.01
N ILE A 30 -10.21 -15.81 -35.19
CA ILE A 30 -10.03 -15.10 -33.91
C ILE A 30 -10.02 -13.56 -34.09
N ARG A 31 -9.61 -13.06 -35.27
CA ARG A 31 -9.55 -11.62 -35.57
C ARG A 31 -10.64 -11.20 -36.56
N LYS A 32 -11.52 -10.30 -36.13
CA LYS A 32 -12.59 -9.69 -36.94
C LYS A 32 -12.01 -8.95 -38.16
N LYS A 33 -12.58 -9.16 -39.34
CA LYS A 33 -12.24 -8.37 -40.55
C LYS A 33 -13.06 -7.08 -40.53
N TRP A 34 -12.37 -5.96 -40.36
CA TRP A 34 -12.96 -4.63 -40.31
C TRP A 34 -13.11 -4.01 -41.70
N ASP A 35 -14.16 -3.19 -41.82
CA ASP A 35 -14.47 -2.27 -42.91
C ASP A 35 -15.26 -1.09 -42.28
N SER A 36 -15.50 -0.03 -43.06
CA SER A 36 -16.19 1.16 -42.55
C SER A 36 -17.60 0.88 -42.04
N GLU A 37 -18.35 0.01 -42.73
CA GLU A 37 -19.72 -0.35 -42.33
C GLU A 37 -19.76 -1.04 -40.97
N LYS A 38 -18.84 -1.99 -40.72
CA LYS A 38 -18.73 -2.67 -39.42
C LYS A 38 -18.29 -1.73 -38.30
N VAL A 39 -17.46 -0.72 -38.60
CA VAL A 39 -17.11 0.31 -37.61
C VAL A 39 -18.37 1.06 -37.19
N PHE A 40 -19.21 1.49 -38.14
CA PHE A 40 -20.48 2.17 -37.84
C PHE A 40 -21.48 1.27 -37.13
N LEU A 41 -21.56 -0.02 -37.48
CA LEU A 41 -22.44 -0.97 -36.81
C LEU A 41 -22.03 -1.20 -35.35
N GLU A 42 -20.73 -1.33 -35.07
CA GLU A 42 -20.26 -1.44 -33.69
C GLU A 42 -20.44 -0.14 -32.91
N PHE A 43 -20.26 1.01 -33.55
CA PHE A 43 -20.61 2.31 -32.96
C PHE A 43 -22.08 2.33 -32.51
N ASP A 44 -23.02 1.91 -33.36
CA ASP A 44 -24.45 1.90 -33.02
C ASP A 44 -24.76 0.96 -31.84
N LYS A 45 -24.08 -0.19 -31.76
CA LYS A 45 -24.19 -1.10 -30.60
C LYS A 45 -23.70 -0.48 -29.31
N LEU A 46 -22.63 0.33 -29.35
CA LEU A 46 -22.15 1.04 -28.16
C LEU A 46 -23.15 2.09 -27.70
N VAL A 47 -23.77 2.81 -28.65
CA VAL A 47 -24.86 3.77 -28.37
C VAL A 47 -26.05 3.06 -27.73
N GLU A 48 -26.49 1.94 -28.30
CA GLU A 48 -27.63 1.14 -27.79
C GLU A 48 -27.38 0.65 -26.36
N LYS A 49 -26.14 0.26 -26.05
CA LYS A 49 -25.72 -0.15 -24.70
C LYS A 49 -25.51 1.02 -23.74
N GLY A 50 -25.56 2.26 -24.21
CA GLY A 50 -25.27 3.45 -23.41
C GLY A 50 -23.79 3.53 -22.99
N GLU A 51 -22.88 2.94 -23.76
CA GLU A 51 -21.45 2.99 -23.44
C GLU A 51 -20.85 4.37 -23.80
N PRO A 52 -19.85 4.86 -23.02
CA PRO A 52 -19.18 6.13 -23.33
C PRO A 52 -18.48 6.11 -24.70
N LEU A 53 -18.71 7.14 -25.51
CA LEU A 53 -18.14 7.24 -26.87
C LEU A 53 -16.83 8.04 -26.93
N ASN A 54 -16.30 8.49 -25.79
CA ASN A 54 -15.09 9.30 -25.75
C ASN A 54 -13.87 8.47 -26.22
N PRO A 55 -12.95 9.05 -27.02
CA PRO A 55 -11.82 8.31 -27.60
C PRO A 55 -10.99 7.54 -26.57
N GLY A 56 -10.80 8.10 -25.36
CA GLY A 56 -10.07 7.44 -24.28
C GLY A 56 -10.74 6.16 -23.79
N TYR A 57 -12.07 6.15 -23.65
CA TYR A 57 -12.83 4.95 -23.31
C TYR A 57 -12.73 3.91 -24.43
N ILE A 58 -12.95 4.33 -25.67
CA ILE A 58 -12.94 3.44 -26.85
C ILE A 58 -11.56 2.82 -27.05
N SER A 59 -10.48 3.60 -26.96
CA SER A 59 -9.10 3.09 -27.06
C SER A 59 -8.77 2.07 -25.96
N ASN A 60 -9.34 2.20 -24.76
CA ASN A 60 -9.04 1.32 -23.63
C ASN A 60 -9.90 0.05 -23.58
N LYS A 61 -11.18 0.15 -23.95
CA LYS A 61 -12.15 -0.95 -23.84
C LYS A 61 -12.44 -1.63 -25.17
N HIS A 62 -12.26 -0.91 -26.27
CA HIS A 62 -12.59 -1.33 -27.64
C HIS A 62 -11.44 -0.99 -28.60
N SER A 63 -10.20 -1.30 -28.22
CA SER A 63 -8.99 -0.93 -28.97
C SER A 63 -9.01 -1.39 -30.44
N ASP A 64 -9.57 -2.58 -30.71
CA ASP A 64 -9.72 -3.10 -32.07
C ASP A 64 -10.63 -2.22 -32.93
N LEU A 65 -11.71 -1.67 -32.34
CA LEU A 65 -12.62 -0.74 -32.99
C LEU A 65 -11.95 0.61 -33.24
N MET A 66 -11.17 1.11 -32.27
CA MET A 66 -10.39 2.34 -32.43
C MET A 66 -9.44 2.22 -33.63
N HIS A 67 -8.64 1.15 -33.69
CA HIS A 67 -7.72 0.92 -34.79
C HIS A 67 -8.40 0.66 -36.14
N ALA A 68 -9.61 0.11 -36.11
CA ALA A 68 -10.43 -0.05 -37.30
C ALA A 68 -10.94 1.30 -37.81
N ALA A 69 -11.40 2.18 -36.91
CA ALA A 69 -11.80 3.54 -37.25
C ALA A 69 -10.64 4.35 -37.83
N ASP A 70 -9.44 4.25 -37.25
CA ASP A 70 -8.24 4.91 -37.78
C ASP A 70 -7.93 4.47 -39.22
N ARG A 71 -8.04 3.16 -39.50
CA ARG A 71 -7.72 2.60 -40.82
C ARG A 71 -8.79 2.83 -41.88
N HIS A 72 -10.07 2.69 -41.51
CA HIS A 72 -11.17 2.63 -42.48
C HIS A 72 -12.03 3.89 -42.50
N CYS A 73 -11.99 4.68 -41.43
CA CYS A 73 -12.82 5.87 -41.26
C CYS A 73 -12.00 7.14 -41.00
N ARG A 74 -10.68 7.16 -41.24
CA ARG A 74 -9.82 8.35 -40.99
C ARG A 74 -9.79 8.81 -39.52
N GLY A 75 -10.09 7.89 -38.59
CA GLY A 75 -10.08 8.16 -37.15
C GLY A 75 -11.47 8.16 -36.51
N TRP A 76 -11.47 8.13 -35.18
CA TRP A 76 -12.72 8.08 -34.40
C TRP A 76 -13.55 9.36 -34.50
N ASP A 77 -12.91 10.52 -34.67
CA ASP A 77 -13.62 11.81 -34.82
C ASP A 77 -14.48 11.85 -36.09
N ASP A 78 -13.99 11.30 -37.20
CA ASP A 78 -14.77 11.22 -38.45
C ASP A 78 -15.94 10.24 -38.31
N VAL A 79 -15.80 9.19 -37.49
CA VAL A 79 -16.93 8.31 -37.14
C VAL A 79 -18.00 9.10 -36.38
N LEU A 80 -17.61 9.89 -35.38
CA LEU A 80 -18.53 10.75 -34.62
C LEU A 80 -19.23 11.76 -35.54
N ILE A 81 -18.48 12.46 -36.39
CA ILE A 81 -19.01 13.45 -37.34
C ILE A 81 -20.03 12.81 -38.30
N LYS A 82 -19.69 11.66 -38.90
CA LYS A 82 -20.59 10.95 -39.83
C LYS A 82 -21.85 10.41 -39.14
N LYS A 83 -21.79 10.20 -37.83
CA LYS A 83 -22.94 9.83 -36.99
C LYS A 83 -23.68 11.04 -36.41
N GLY A 84 -23.33 12.25 -36.86
CA GLY A 84 -24.00 13.50 -36.47
C GLY A 84 -23.63 13.98 -35.07
N LEU A 85 -22.54 13.49 -34.49
CA LEU A 85 -22.02 13.95 -33.20
C LEU A 85 -20.85 14.91 -33.42
N ASN A 86 -20.80 15.95 -32.61
CA ASN A 86 -19.64 16.82 -32.54
C ASN A 86 -18.56 16.15 -31.67
N PRO A 87 -17.35 15.88 -32.21
CA PRO A 87 -16.27 15.26 -31.44
C PRO A 87 -15.91 16.02 -30.16
N ASP A 88 -16.03 17.34 -30.16
CA ASP A 88 -15.65 18.16 -29.00
C ASP A 88 -16.59 17.94 -27.81
N ASP A 89 -17.89 17.72 -28.06
CA ASP A 89 -18.86 17.38 -27.01
C ASP A 89 -18.61 15.99 -26.40
N VAL A 90 -17.89 15.13 -27.12
CA VAL A 90 -17.60 13.75 -26.73
C VAL A 90 -16.21 13.62 -26.08
N LYS A 91 -15.27 14.50 -26.41
CA LYS A 91 -13.88 14.50 -25.89
C LYS A 91 -13.78 15.17 -24.52
N LEU A 92 -13.77 14.38 -23.45
CA LEU A 92 -13.65 14.93 -22.08
C LEU A 92 -12.30 15.61 -21.76
N THR A 93 -11.27 15.49 -22.60
CA THR A 93 -9.86 15.68 -22.15
C THR A 93 -9.07 16.81 -22.79
N THR A 94 -9.51 17.44 -23.88
CA THR A 94 -8.67 18.45 -24.55
C THR A 94 -9.51 19.55 -25.20
N THR A 95 -9.45 20.76 -24.64
CA THR A 95 -9.75 21.97 -25.41
C THR A 95 -8.58 22.29 -26.36
N SER A 96 -8.89 22.89 -27.52
CA SER A 96 -7.90 23.37 -28.51
C SER A 96 -7.14 24.62 -28.06
N LEU A 97 -7.55 25.22 -26.94
CA LEU A 97 -6.92 26.42 -26.40
C LEU A 97 -5.46 26.17 -25.99
N SER A 98 -4.62 27.17 -26.24
CA SER A 98 -3.26 27.33 -25.70
C SER A 98 -3.28 27.50 -24.18
N ASN A 99 -2.09 27.49 -23.56
CA ASN A 99 -1.99 27.69 -22.11
C ASN A 99 -2.39 29.11 -21.72
N GLU A 100 -2.01 30.09 -22.53
CA GLU A 100 -2.33 31.51 -22.35
C GLU A 100 -3.84 31.77 -22.50
N GLU A 101 -4.48 31.10 -23.45
CA GLU A 101 -5.94 31.18 -23.63
C GLU A 101 -6.69 30.51 -22.47
N LEU A 102 -6.19 29.36 -21.98
CA LEU A 102 -6.75 28.72 -20.79
C LEU A 102 -6.67 29.63 -19.56
N GLU A 103 -5.53 30.29 -19.35
CA GLU A 103 -5.36 31.27 -18.28
C GLU A 103 -6.35 32.42 -18.39
N LEU A 104 -6.49 32.98 -19.60
CA LEU A 104 -7.42 34.07 -19.86
C LEU A 104 -8.88 33.66 -19.59
N GLU A 105 -9.28 32.45 -20.00
CA GLU A 105 -10.62 31.94 -19.75
C GLU A 105 -10.90 31.75 -18.26
N VAL A 106 -9.97 31.19 -17.49
CA VAL A 106 -10.16 31.03 -16.04
C VAL A 106 -10.24 32.38 -15.34
N ASP A 107 -9.41 33.36 -15.73
CA ASP A 107 -9.49 34.73 -15.21
C ASP A 107 -10.85 35.38 -15.52
N GLN A 108 -11.40 35.15 -16.72
CA GLN A 108 -12.73 35.64 -17.09
C GLN A 108 -13.83 34.98 -16.27
N LEU A 109 -13.77 33.67 -16.06
CA LEU A 109 -14.71 32.95 -15.20
C LEU A 109 -14.66 33.45 -13.77
N PHE A 110 -13.46 33.67 -13.22
CA PHE A 110 -13.28 34.25 -11.89
C PHE A 110 -13.89 35.66 -11.80
N LYS A 111 -13.60 36.54 -12.76
CA LYS A 111 -14.16 37.91 -12.81
C LYS A 111 -15.69 37.94 -12.94
N LYS A 112 -16.28 36.94 -13.62
CA LYS A 112 -17.73 36.77 -13.75
C LYS A 112 -18.38 36.21 -12.48
N GLY A 113 -17.60 35.87 -11.45
CA GLY A 113 -18.12 35.27 -10.21
C GLY A 113 -18.59 33.82 -10.40
N GLN A 114 -18.08 33.12 -11.41
CA GLN A 114 -18.36 31.70 -11.60
C GLN A 114 -17.85 30.90 -10.39
N ASP A 115 -18.63 29.90 -9.96
CA ASP A 115 -18.12 28.93 -8.98
C ASP A 115 -17.03 28.06 -9.62
N LEU A 116 -15.78 28.33 -9.25
CA LEU A 116 -14.59 27.60 -9.72
C LEU A 116 -14.34 26.30 -8.96
N SER A 117 -15.26 25.86 -8.08
CA SER A 117 -15.20 24.56 -7.45
C SER A 117 -15.36 23.43 -8.47
N HIS A 118 -14.95 22.21 -8.12
CA HIS A 118 -15.27 21.03 -8.95
C HIS A 118 -16.79 20.91 -9.19
N LYS A 119 -17.62 21.32 -8.22
CA LYS A 119 -19.08 21.26 -8.37
C LYS A 119 -19.54 22.25 -9.43
N GLY A 120 -19.13 23.52 -9.33
CA GLY A 120 -19.47 24.56 -10.30
C GLY A 120 -18.91 24.30 -11.70
N MET A 121 -17.68 23.81 -11.81
CA MET A 121 -17.01 23.60 -13.10
C MET A 121 -17.38 22.29 -13.80
N VAL A 122 -17.55 21.19 -13.04
CA VAL A 122 -17.70 19.84 -13.60
C VAL A 122 -19.09 19.27 -13.41
N VAL A 123 -19.75 19.50 -12.27
CA VAL A 123 -21.06 18.89 -11.98
C VAL A 123 -22.18 19.75 -12.56
N GLU A 124 -22.16 21.03 -12.24
CA GLU A 124 -23.19 22.02 -12.61
C GLU A 124 -22.78 22.82 -13.86
N GLY A 125 -21.51 22.75 -14.25
CA GLY A 125 -20.96 23.41 -15.42
C GLY A 125 -21.39 22.77 -16.75
N ASN A 126 -21.31 23.57 -17.80
CA ASN A 126 -21.51 23.13 -19.18
C ASN A 126 -20.24 22.43 -19.73
N SER A 127 -20.32 21.92 -20.98
CA SER A 127 -19.20 21.26 -21.64
C SER A 127 -17.95 22.15 -21.65
N HIS A 128 -18.08 23.43 -21.99
CA HIS A 128 -16.97 24.38 -22.04
C HIS A 128 -16.22 24.49 -20.70
N THR A 129 -16.92 24.70 -19.59
CA THR A 129 -16.30 24.76 -18.24
C THR A 129 -15.65 23.42 -17.83
N LYS A 130 -16.24 22.29 -18.24
CA LYS A 130 -15.64 20.96 -18.01
C LYS A 130 -14.32 20.81 -18.76
N HIS A 131 -14.27 21.20 -20.03
CA HIS A 131 -13.05 21.12 -20.82
C HIS A 131 -11.95 22.02 -20.26
N ILE A 132 -12.28 23.24 -19.81
CA ILE A 132 -11.33 24.13 -19.14
C ILE A 132 -10.76 23.43 -17.88
N TYR A 133 -11.64 22.91 -17.01
CA TYR A 133 -11.23 22.24 -15.77
C TYR A 133 -10.25 21.08 -16.02
N PHE A 134 -10.59 20.17 -16.94
CA PHE A 134 -9.76 19.01 -17.23
C PHE A 134 -8.48 19.38 -17.99
N SER A 135 -8.53 20.35 -18.90
CA SER A 135 -7.35 20.78 -19.66
C SER A 135 -6.34 21.48 -18.77
N VAL A 136 -6.80 22.36 -17.87
CA VAL A 136 -5.93 23.01 -16.88
C VAL A 136 -5.36 21.98 -15.90
N SER A 137 -6.20 21.07 -15.39
CA SER A 137 -5.72 20.03 -14.47
C SER A 137 -4.65 19.14 -15.08
N SER A 138 -4.74 18.87 -16.38
CA SER A 138 -3.75 18.06 -17.11
C SER A 138 -2.44 18.82 -17.37
N ARG A 139 -2.53 20.11 -17.74
CA ARG A 139 -1.36 20.90 -18.18
C ARG A 139 -0.61 21.59 -17.05
N PHE A 140 -1.26 21.84 -15.91
CA PHE A 140 -0.73 22.62 -14.79
C PHE A 140 -0.72 21.82 -13.48
N ASP A 141 -0.47 20.51 -13.56
CA ASP A 141 -0.51 19.49 -12.49
C ASP A 141 -1.89 19.25 -11.85
N SER A 142 -2.61 20.31 -11.47
CA SER A 142 -3.95 20.23 -10.88
C SER A 142 -4.65 21.57 -10.94
N TRP A 143 -5.99 21.54 -11.00
CA TRP A 143 -6.83 22.73 -10.90
C TRP A 143 -6.52 23.60 -9.67
N LYS A 144 -6.26 22.96 -8.51
CA LYS A 144 -5.93 23.67 -7.26
C LYS A 144 -4.63 24.45 -7.39
N LYS A 145 -3.54 23.78 -7.78
CA LYS A 145 -2.22 24.42 -7.97
C LYS A 145 -2.30 25.56 -8.97
N PHE A 146 -3.05 25.36 -10.07
CA PHE A 146 -3.27 26.40 -11.05
C PHE A 146 -3.92 27.63 -10.43
N LEU A 147 -5.05 27.49 -9.73
CA LEU A 147 -5.73 28.62 -9.08
C LEU A 147 -4.84 29.32 -8.04
N GLU A 148 -4.11 28.55 -7.23
CA GLU A 148 -3.16 29.10 -6.25
C GLU A 148 -2.03 29.90 -6.92
N SER A 149 -1.53 29.44 -8.07
CA SER A 149 -0.51 30.18 -8.86
C SER A 149 -1.04 31.50 -9.42
N ARG A 150 -2.36 31.62 -9.59
CA ARG A 150 -3.06 32.84 -10.03
C ARG A 150 -3.47 33.74 -8.84
N GLY A 151 -3.12 33.36 -7.61
CA GLY A 151 -3.54 34.08 -6.41
C GLY A 151 -5.03 33.93 -6.09
N ILE A 152 -5.70 32.93 -6.68
CA ILE A 152 -7.10 32.61 -6.41
C ILE A 152 -7.12 31.57 -5.29
N ASP A 153 -7.69 31.92 -4.14
CA ASP A 153 -7.83 30.99 -3.02
C ASP A 153 -8.85 29.90 -3.34
N TYR A 154 -8.37 28.71 -3.72
CA TYR A 154 -9.21 27.56 -4.03
C TYR A 154 -10.07 27.11 -2.84
N GLU A 155 -9.59 27.27 -1.60
CA GLU A 155 -10.36 26.84 -0.43
C GLU A 155 -11.62 27.70 -0.22
N SER A 156 -11.66 28.94 -0.74
CA SER A 156 -12.86 29.80 -0.73
C SER A 156 -14.02 29.24 -1.58
N PHE A 157 -13.72 28.50 -2.66
CA PHE A 157 -14.70 27.84 -3.53
C PHE A 157 -15.02 26.43 -3.09
N ARG A 158 -14.13 25.83 -2.30
CA ARG A 158 -14.32 24.47 -1.82
C ARG A 158 -15.44 24.51 -0.78
N HIS A 159 -16.63 24.07 -1.18
CA HIS A 159 -17.64 23.65 -0.21
C HIS A 159 -17.04 22.52 0.63
N VAL A 160 -16.47 22.87 1.79
CA VAL A 160 -15.92 21.90 2.73
C VAL A 160 -17.08 21.03 3.19
N ARG A 161 -17.22 19.86 2.56
CA ARG A 161 -18.01 18.74 3.09
C ARG A 161 -17.31 18.17 4.31
N SER A 162 -17.14 18.97 5.35
CA SER A 162 -17.43 18.45 6.66
C SER A 162 -18.81 18.93 7.00
N LYS A 163 -19.78 18.03 6.86
CA LYS A 163 -21.14 18.22 7.38
C LYS A 163 -21.15 18.63 8.86
N TYR A 164 -20.05 18.38 9.57
CA TYR A 164 -19.91 18.58 11.00
C TYR A 164 -18.89 19.69 11.33
N SER A 165 -19.30 20.66 12.13
CA SER A 165 -18.41 21.56 12.87
C SER A 165 -17.54 20.76 13.86
N LEU A 166 -16.52 21.41 14.44
CA LEU A 166 -15.75 20.77 15.52
C LEU A 166 -16.64 20.46 16.72
N ASP A 167 -17.55 21.36 17.07
CA ASP A 167 -18.48 21.19 18.19
C ASP A 167 -19.43 20.02 17.97
N GLU A 168 -19.90 19.81 16.74
CA GLU A 168 -20.75 18.66 16.40
C GLU A 168 -19.98 17.34 16.47
N LEU A 169 -18.68 17.32 16.15
CA LEU A 169 -17.84 16.14 16.33
C LEU A 169 -17.58 15.82 17.80
N VAL A 170 -17.28 16.83 18.61
CA VAL A 170 -17.09 16.69 20.06
C VAL A 170 -18.38 16.19 20.71
N SER A 171 -19.49 16.86 20.43
CA SER A 171 -20.82 16.50 20.98
C SER A 171 -21.23 15.08 20.55
N GLY A 172 -21.00 14.73 19.28
CA GLY A 172 -21.27 13.40 18.77
C GLY A 172 -20.44 12.30 19.44
N LEU A 173 -19.15 12.55 19.69
CA LEU A 173 -18.28 11.61 20.39
C LEU A 173 -18.71 11.42 21.86
N LEU A 174 -18.99 12.53 22.56
CA LEU A 174 -19.42 12.49 23.96
C LEU A 174 -20.76 11.76 24.12
N LYS A 175 -21.71 11.98 23.19
CA LYS A 175 -22.96 11.22 23.15
C LYS A 175 -22.72 9.70 23.04
N ILE A 176 -21.84 9.27 22.14
CA ILE A 176 -21.49 7.84 21.99
C ILE A 176 -20.90 7.28 23.28
N LYS A 177 -20.10 8.07 23.99
CA LYS A 177 -19.51 7.71 25.29
C LYS A 177 -20.59 7.56 26.38
N GLU A 178 -21.53 8.51 26.45
CA GLU A 178 -22.64 8.51 27.41
C GLU A 178 -23.59 7.32 27.21
N GLU A 179 -23.77 6.88 25.96
CA GLU A 179 -24.52 5.67 25.61
C GLU A 179 -23.82 4.36 26.05
N GLY A 180 -22.64 4.45 26.69
CA GLY A 180 -21.89 3.30 27.19
C GLY A 180 -21.12 2.53 26.11
N ASN A 181 -21.03 3.07 24.88
CA ASN A 181 -20.23 2.47 23.83
C ASN A 181 -18.74 2.76 24.08
N GLY A 182 -17.89 1.76 23.85
CA GLY A 182 -16.45 1.99 23.88
C GLY A 182 -15.99 2.89 22.73
N LEU A 183 -14.99 3.73 22.99
CA LEU A 183 -14.47 4.72 22.03
C LEU A 183 -13.30 4.19 21.21
N SER A 184 -13.03 2.88 21.27
CA SER A 184 -12.01 2.27 20.43
C SER A 184 -12.41 2.33 18.95
N ILE A 185 -11.43 2.37 18.05
CA ILE A 185 -11.71 2.42 16.60
C ILE A 185 -12.65 1.29 16.14
N PRO A 186 -12.49 0.02 16.58
CA PRO A 186 -13.42 -1.04 16.25
C PRO A 186 -14.85 -0.78 16.73
N GLU A 187 -15.03 -0.26 17.94
CA GLU A 187 -16.34 0.00 18.54
C GLU A 187 -17.02 1.23 17.93
N ILE A 188 -16.28 2.32 17.75
CA ILE A 188 -16.73 3.53 17.06
C ILE A 188 -17.20 3.23 15.64
N LYS A 189 -16.54 2.30 14.94
CA LYS A 189 -16.96 1.90 13.58
C LYS A 189 -18.24 1.06 13.56
N LYS A 190 -18.63 0.43 14.67
CA LYS A 190 -19.92 -0.28 14.82
C LYS A 190 -21.06 0.69 15.09
N HIS A 191 -20.80 1.82 15.74
CA HIS A 191 -21.82 2.83 15.99
C HIS A 191 -22.27 3.53 14.67
N PRO A 192 -23.58 3.71 14.44
CA PRO A 192 -24.11 4.33 13.21
C PRO A 192 -23.49 5.69 12.87
N ASP A 193 -23.30 6.52 13.91
CA ASP A 193 -22.69 7.85 13.78
C ASP A 193 -21.16 7.84 13.98
N GLY A 194 -20.63 6.83 14.67
CA GLY A 194 -19.21 6.78 15.04
C GLY A 194 -18.29 6.63 13.83
N LYS A 195 -18.66 5.84 12.82
CA LYS A 195 -17.88 5.72 11.56
C LYS A 195 -17.71 7.07 10.85
N ARG A 196 -18.72 7.94 10.93
CA ARG A 196 -18.71 9.27 10.30
C ARG A 196 -17.86 10.24 11.10
N ILE A 197 -18.01 10.25 12.43
CA ILE A 197 -17.21 11.06 13.36
C ILE A 197 -15.73 10.70 13.20
N HIS A 198 -15.37 9.42 13.23
CA HIS A 198 -14.00 8.96 13.03
C HIS A 198 -13.39 9.46 11.72
N ARG A 199 -14.11 9.36 10.61
CA ARG A 199 -13.62 9.83 9.31
C ARG A 199 -13.47 11.35 9.26
N ALA A 200 -14.39 12.10 9.87
CA ALA A 200 -14.34 13.56 9.90
C ALA A 200 -13.23 14.07 10.83
N ALA A 201 -13.00 13.40 11.96
CA ALA A 201 -11.90 13.67 12.88
C ALA A 201 -10.54 13.45 12.19
N LEU A 202 -10.32 12.31 11.53
CA LEU A 202 -9.05 12.03 10.85
C LEU A 202 -8.73 12.93 9.64
N ARG A 203 -9.66 13.80 9.22
CA ARG A 203 -9.38 14.84 8.23
C ARG A 203 -8.85 16.13 8.84
N ARG A 204 -8.99 16.30 10.16
CA ARG A 204 -8.65 17.51 10.91
C ARG A 204 -7.56 17.29 11.95
N PHE A 205 -7.42 16.05 12.42
CA PHE A 205 -6.47 15.64 13.43
C PHE A 205 -5.58 14.52 12.86
N ASP A 206 -4.31 14.52 13.24
CA ASP A 206 -3.32 13.56 12.75
C ASP A 206 -3.63 12.11 13.17
N SER A 207 -4.38 11.94 14.26
CA SER A 207 -4.76 10.61 14.75
C SER A 207 -6.05 10.64 15.57
N TRP A 208 -6.63 9.45 15.77
CA TRP A 208 -7.75 9.27 16.69
C TRP A 208 -7.36 9.63 18.12
N TYR A 209 -6.10 9.37 18.51
CA TYR A 209 -5.55 9.77 19.79
C TYR A 209 -5.66 11.28 20.02
N TYR A 210 -5.18 12.09 19.07
CA TYR A 210 -5.22 13.56 19.19
C TYR A 210 -6.64 14.11 19.19
N PHE A 211 -7.55 13.47 18.47
CA PHE A 211 -8.96 13.86 18.53
C PHE A 211 -9.59 13.57 19.90
N LEU A 212 -9.33 12.39 20.50
CA LEU A 212 -9.82 12.06 21.83
C LEU A 212 -9.26 13.03 22.90
N ASP A 213 -7.96 13.34 22.82
CA ASP A 213 -7.30 14.30 23.71
C ASP A 213 -7.88 15.72 23.55
N PHE A 214 -8.12 16.16 22.31
CA PHE A 214 -8.82 17.41 22.01
C PHE A 214 -10.22 17.45 22.65
N CYS A 215 -10.96 16.34 22.58
CA CYS A 215 -12.26 16.17 23.23
C CYS A 215 -12.18 16.00 24.77
N LYS A 216 -11.00 16.12 25.38
CA LYS A 216 -10.77 15.91 26.82
C LYS A 216 -11.20 14.52 27.30
N VAL A 217 -11.10 13.53 26.42
CA VAL A 217 -11.29 12.12 26.74
C VAL A 217 -9.92 11.47 26.83
N ASP A 218 -9.60 10.81 27.95
CA ASP A 218 -8.35 10.06 28.07
C ASP A 218 -8.27 9.02 26.93
N PRO A 219 -7.29 9.15 26.01
CA PRO A 219 -7.19 8.27 24.84
C PRO A 219 -6.65 6.89 25.19
N LYS A 220 -5.96 6.72 26.33
CA LYS A 220 -5.23 5.51 26.70
C LYS A 220 -6.08 4.23 26.73
N PRO A 221 -7.35 4.24 27.21
CA PRO A 221 -8.18 3.03 27.23
C PRO A 221 -8.71 2.61 25.86
N TYR A 222 -8.67 3.51 24.86
CA TYR A 222 -9.42 3.35 23.61
C TYR A 222 -8.53 3.21 22.37
N VAL A 223 -7.30 3.73 22.44
CA VAL A 223 -6.31 3.55 21.39
C VAL A 223 -5.42 2.39 21.81
N PHE A 224 -5.48 1.27 21.07
CA PHE A 224 -4.49 0.21 21.24
C PHE A 224 -3.11 0.83 21.13
N LYS A 225 -2.30 0.67 22.18
CA LYS A 225 -0.88 1.03 22.19
C LYS A 225 -0.19 0.31 21.04
N THR A 226 -0.10 0.95 19.90
CA THR A 226 1.19 0.93 19.25
C THR A 226 1.88 2.19 19.72
N ASN A 227 2.67 2.04 20.79
CA ASN A 227 3.43 3.09 21.46
C ASN A 227 4.55 3.66 20.55
N TRP A 228 4.34 3.76 19.23
CA TRP A 228 5.33 4.25 18.28
C TRP A 228 5.71 5.73 18.52
N HIS A 229 5.13 6.39 19.52
CA HIS A 229 5.54 7.72 19.98
C HIS A 229 7.06 7.79 20.14
N GLU A 230 7.67 8.74 19.43
CA GLU A 230 9.12 9.03 19.48
C GLU A 230 10.01 7.83 19.12
N GLY A 231 9.50 6.83 18.39
CA GLY A 231 10.26 5.63 18.02
C GLY A 231 10.43 4.60 19.14
N ASN A 232 10.21 4.95 20.41
CA ASN A 232 10.40 4.04 21.56
C ASN A 232 9.54 2.77 21.48
N GLY A 233 8.34 2.85 20.92
CA GLY A 233 7.52 1.66 20.67
C GLY A 233 8.13 0.69 19.67
N VAL A 234 8.93 1.18 18.70
CA VAL A 234 9.65 0.35 17.71
C VAL A 234 10.66 -0.51 18.42
N LEU A 235 11.44 0.12 19.31
CA LEU A 235 12.44 -0.58 20.12
C LEU A 235 11.80 -1.60 21.06
N GLY A 236 10.74 -1.20 21.78
CA GLY A 236 10.00 -2.11 22.67
C GLY A 236 9.40 -3.31 21.92
N TYR A 237 8.81 -3.07 20.74
CA TYR A 237 8.29 -4.15 19.90
C TYR A 237 9.37 -5.13 19.47
N LEU A 238 10.53 -4.62 19.04
CA LEU A 238 11.67 -5.45 18.65
C LEU A 238 12.16 -6.31 19.83
N GLN A 239 12.31 -5.71 21.01
CA GLN A 239 12.77 -6.41 22.20
C GLN A 239 11.79 -7.48 22.68
N GLU A 240 10.48 -7.22 22.59
CA GLU A 240 9.43 -8.16 22.98
C GLU A 240 9.30 -9.34 22.01
N HIS A 241 9.44 -9.10 20.70
CA HIS A 241 9.18 -10.12 19.68
C HIS A 241 10.42 -10.91 19.24
N PHE A 242 11.62 -10.44 19.61
CA PHE A 242 12.89 -11.08 19.27
C PHE A 242 13.77 -11.17 20.52
N ASP A 243 13.28 -11.96 21.48
CA ASP A 243 13.88 -12.24 22.79
C ASP A 243 15.34 -12.72 22.76
N THR A 244 15.80 -13.29 21.65
CA THR A 244 17.19 -13.74 21.44
C THR A 244 18.16 -12.62 21.06
N GLY A 245 17.67 -11.39 20.83
CA GLY A 245 18.47 -10.26 20.35
C GLY A 245 18.75 -10.29 18.85
N VAL A 246 18.17 -11.24 18.11
CA VAL A 246 18.36 -11.41 16.67
C VAL A 246 17.06 -11.17 15.91
N VAL A 247 17.07 -10.16 15.05
CA VAL A 247 15.95 -9.81 14.18
C VAL A 247 16.20 -10.40 12.81
N THR A 248 15.34 -11.34 12.39
CA THR A 248 15.47 -12.00 11.08
C THR A 248 14.31 -11.67 10.14
N GLY A 249 14.65 -11.37 8.90
CA GLY A 249 13.68 -11.20 7.82
C GLY A 249 12.83 -9.93 7.91
N ALA A 250 11.82 -9.85 7.04
CA ALA A 250 10.86 -8.76 7.01
C ALA A 250 9.66 -9.09 7.91
N THR A 251 9.33 -8.17 8.82
CA THR A 251 8.07 -8.20 9.55
C THR A 251 6.87 -8.21 8.60
N ARG A 252 5.81 -8.93 8.97
CA ARG A 252 4.51 -8.88 8.27
C ARG A 252 3.60 -7.77 8.81
N ASP A 253 3.98 -7.16 9.93
CA ASP A 253 3.23 -6.08 10.56
C ASP A 253 3.44 -4.78 9.76
N ARG A 254 2.37 -4.39 9.04
CA ARG A 254 2.36 -3.17 8.22
C ARG A 254 2.46 -1.90 9.06
N ASN A 255 1.97 -1.91 10.29
CA ASN A 255 2.01 -0.75 11.18
C ASN A 255 3.42 -0.57 11.75
N PHE A 256 4.06 -1.65 12.18
CA PHE A 256 5.48 -1.61 12.56
C PHE A 256 6.36 -1.17 11.39
N ALA A 257 6.15 -1.71 10.19
CA ALA A 257 6.91 -1.29 9.00
C ALA A 257 6.69 0.20 8.64
N ALA A 258 5.49 0.74 8.85
CA ALA A 258 5.23 2.16 8.70
C ALA A 258 5.96 2.98 9.78
N ALA A 259 5.90 2.57 11.05
CA ALA A 259 6.56 3.24 12.15
C ALA A 259 8.09 3.27 12.00
N VAL A 260 8.71 2.15 11.61
CA VAL A 260 10.15 2.07 11.31
C VAL A 260 10.55 3.12 10.27
N ARG A 261 9.79 3.25 9.18
CA ARG A 261 10.07 4.26 8.14
C ARG A 261 9.91 5.69 8.65
N SER A 262 8.97 5.93 9.55
CA SER A 262 8.73 7.26 10.10
C SER A 262 9.81 7.70 11.10
N TYR A 263 10.39 6.78 11.87
CA TYR A 263 11.25 7.13 13.01
C TYR A 263 12.73 6.75 12.85
N TYR A 264 13.07 5.71 12.07
CA TYR A 264 14.43 5.17 12.01
C TYR A 264 15.02 5.14 10.59
N SER A 265 14.35 5.63 9.56
CA SER A 265 14.78 5.55 8.13
C SER A 265 14.83 4.13 7.55
N SER A 266 15.35 3.14 8.28
CA SER A 266 15.41 1.73 7.90
C SER A 266 15.16 0.79 9.10
N ILE A 267 14.93 -0.50 8.84
CA ILE A 267 14.82 -1.51 9.91
C ILE A 267 16.18 -1.78 10.54
N GLU A 268 17.25 -1.70 9.76
CA GLU A 268 18.63 -1.80 10.22
C GLU A 268 18.92 -0.76 11.32
N ASP A 269 18.56 0.50 11.08
CA ASP A 269 18.76 1.59 12.04
C ASP A 269 17.92 1.42 13.32
N ALA A 270 16.68 0.93 13.18
CA ALA A 270 15.82 0.64 14.32
C ALA A 270 16.37 -0.50 15.17
N VAL A 271 16.90 -1.55 14.53
CA VAL A 271 17.50 -2.71 15.21
C VAL A 271 18.82 -2.33 15.86
N ASP A 272 19.64 -1.50 15.21
CA ASP A 272 20.87 -0.98 15.80
C ASP A 272 20.58 -0.11 17.03
N SER A 273 19.56 0.75 16.94
CA SER A 273 19.07 1.58 18.06
C SER A 273 18.47 0.76 19.22
N ALA A 274 18.03 -0.48 18.95
CA ALA A 274 17.53 -1.40 19.96
C ALA A 274 18.63 -2.23 20.65
N ASP A 275 19.90 -2.00 20.30
CA ASP A 275 21.06 -2.84 20.65
C ASP A 275 20.87 -4.31 20.22
N MET A 276 20.44 -4.55 18.98
CA MET A 276 20.12 -5.88 18.47
C MET A 276 20.85 -6.20 17.16
N ILE A 277 20.81 -7.47 16.75
CA ILE A 277 21.49 -7.95 15.53
C ILE A 277 20.46 -8.09 14.41
N TYR A 278 20.66 -7.39 13.31
CA TYR A 278 19.83 -7.55 12.11
C TYR A 278 20.43 -8.57 11.14
N SER A 279 19.63 -9.53 10.67
CA SER A 279 19.98 -10.40 9.55
C SER A 279 18.91 -10.36 8.46
N LYS A 280 19.23 -9.64 7.38
CA LYS A 280 18.37 -9.53 6.18
C LYS A 280 18.09 -10.88 5.52
N SER A 281 19.10 -11.74 5.44
CA SER A 281 18.97 -13.08 4.83
C SER A 281 18.36 -14.12 5.78
N GLY A 282 18.16 -13.75 7.05
CA GLY A 282 17.86 -14.69 8.13
C GLY A 282 18.99 -15.68 8.40
N ARG A 283 20.20 -15.42 7.90
CA ARG A 283 21.38 -16.25 8.16
C ARG A 283 22.33 -15.55 9.13
N LEU A 284 22.85 -16.31 10.09
CA LEU A 284 23.91 -15.87 11.00
C LEU A 284 25.26 -16.34 10.44
N THR A 285 26.05 -15.43 9.91
CA THR A 285 27.40 -15.76 9.42
C THR A 285 28.37 -15.87 10.59
N ARG A 286 29.47 -16.62 10.42
CA ARG A 286 30.52 -16.71 11.44
C ARG A 286 31.11 -15.34 11.76
N GLU A 287 31.26 -14.49 10.74
CA GLU A 287 31.70 -13.10 10.91
C GLU A 287 30.75 -12.32 11.82
N MET A 288 29.44 -12.35 11.55
CA MET A 288 28.44 -11.67 12.40
C MET A 288 28.48 -12.17 13.84
N VAL A 289 28.59 -13.48 14.05
CA VAL A 289 28.65 -14.07 15.40
C VAL A 289 29.92 -13.65 16.13
N ASN A 290 31.04 -13.53 15.41
CA ASN A 290 32.34 -13.23 15.98
C ASN A 290 32.63 -11.73 16.14
N THR A 291 31.77 -10.84 15.64
CA THR A 291 31.90 -9.40 15.86
C THR A 291 31.77 -9.08 17.36
N PRO A 292 32.71 -8.35 17.98
CA PRO A 292 32.67 -8.05 19.42
C PRO A 292 31.35 -7.41 19.89
N LYS A 293 30.80 -6.44 19.13
CA LYS A 293 29.49 -5.84 19.39
C LYS A 293 28.39 -6.89 19.48
N ASN A 294 28.36 -7.83 18.54
CA ASN A 294 27.33 -8.86 18.47
C ASN A 294 27.48 -9.91 19.57
N MET A 295 28.71 -10.23 19.98
CA MET A 295 28.93 -11.11 21.14
C MET A 295 28.32 -10.52 22.42
N VAL A 296 28.48 -9.21 22.65
CA VAL A 296 27.87 -8.52 23.79
C VAL A 296 26.35 -8.59 23.72
N ILE A 297 25.76 -8.41 22.52
CA ILE A 297 24.32 -8.51 22.32
C ILE A 297 23.83 -9.95 22.57
N PHE A 298 24.50 -10.96 22.01
CA PHE A 298 24.15 -12.36 22.24
C PHE A 298 24.17 -12.70 23.73
N TYR A 299 25.19 -12.24 24.46
CA TYR A 299 25.26 -12.44 25.91
C TYR A 299 24.11 -11.72 26.63
N LYS A 300 23.91 -10.42 26.36
CA LYS A 300 22.85 -9.59 26.97
C LYS A 300 21.47 -10.23 26.86
N TYR A 301 21.11 -10.74 25.69
CA TYR A 301 19.78 -11.29 25.44
C TYR A 301 19.64 -12.77 25.78
N ASN A 302 20.72 -13.50 26.05
CA ASN A 302 20.63 -14.94 26.34
C ASN A 302 21.21 -15.32 27.70
N LYS A 303 21.76 -14.39 28.49
CA LYS A 303 22.35 -14.68 29.80
C LYS A 303 21.42 -15.49 30.70
N ASP A 304 20.16 -15.07 30.87
CA ASP A 304 19.24 -15.70 31.82
C ASP A 304 18.95 -17.15 31.39
N PHE A 305 18.76 -17.39 30.09
CA PHE A 305 18.66 -18.74 29.53
C PHE A 305 19.90 -19.61 29.79
N LEU A 306 21.10 -19.03 29.75
CA LEU A 306 22.35 -19.75 30.02
C LEU A 306 22.49 -20.07 31.51
N PHE A 307 22.13 -19.13 32.39
CA PHE A 307 22.05 -19.35 33.84
C PHE A 307 21.03 -20.44 34.17
N ASP A 308 19.85 -20.43 33.53
CA ASP A 308 18.84 -21.46 33.72
C ASP A 308 19.38 -22.85 33.36
N ILE A 309 20.11 -22.99 32.24
CA ILE A 309 20.72 -24.27 31.86
C ILE A 309 21.75 -24.72 32.90
N VAL A 310 22.63 -23.82 33.36
CA VAL A 310 23.64 -24.14 34.37
C VAL A 310 22.98 -24.57 35.69
N GLY A 311 21.94 -23.85 36.13
CA GLY A 311 21.18 -24.18 37.33
C GLY A 311 20.47 -25.53 37.24
N LEU A 312 19.85 -25.84 36.09
CA LEU A 312 19.24 -27.14 35.83
C LEU A 312 20.27 -28.28 35.86
N ALA A 313 21.40 -28.12 35.17
CA ALA A 313 22.46 -29.12 35.14
C ALA A 313 23.08 -29.35 36.53
N ALA A 314 23.24 -28.29 37.33
CA ALA A 314 23.74 -28.39 38.71
C ALA A 314 22.76 -29.15 39.61
N LEU A 315 21.46 -28.89 39.47
CA LEU A 315 20.41 -29.59 40.21
C LEU A 315 20.42 -31.09 39.89
N ASP A 316 20.49 -31.44 38.61
CA ASP A 316 20.46 -32.83 38.14
C ASP A 316 21.71 -33.62 38.51
N THR A 317 22.85 -32.93 38.68
CA THR A 317 24.11 -33.52 39.13
C THR A 317 24.30 -33.45 40.64
N HIS A 318 23.34 -32.87 41.38
CA HIS A 318 23.43 -32.61 42.83
C HIS A 318 24.68 -31.80 43.23
N THR A 319 25.14 -30.90 42.36
CA THR A 319 26.32 -30.07 42.60
C THR A 319 25.92 -28.70 43.15
N SER A 320 26.52 -28.28 44.26
CA SER A 320 26.39 -26.91 44.77
C SER A 320 27.38 -25.99 44.04
N LEU A 321 26.87 -24.92 43.44
CA LEU A 321 27.69 -23.91 42.78
C LEU A 321 27.85 -22.69 43.69
N ASP A 322 29.07 -22.21 43.85
CA ASP A 322 29.30 -20.84 44.31
C ASP A 322 29.21 -19.86 43.13
N GLU A 323 29.03 -18.57 43.43
CA GLU A 323 28.86 -17.51 42.43
C GLU A 323 30.05 -17.42 41.46
N SER A 324 31.27 -17.66 41.92
CA SER A 324 32.46 -17.61 41.06
C SER A 324 32.47 -18.77 40.06
N TYR A 325 32.12 -19.96 40.52
CA TYR A 325 32.09 -21.16 39.69
C TYR A 325 30.93 -21.13 38.69
N GLU A 326 29.74 -20.70 39.12
CA GLU A 326 28.58 -20.50 38.25
C GLU A 326 28.89 -19.52 37.11
N ASN A 327 29.48 -18.36 37.43
CA ASN A 327 29.87 -17.38 36.41
C ASN A 327 30.91 -17.93 35.42
N SER A 328 31.85 -18.76 35.89
CA SER A 328 32.80 -19.44 35.01
C SER A 328 32.10 -20.43 34.07
N LEU A 329 31.16 -21.22 34.59
CA LEU A 329 30.39 -22.18 33.79
C LEU A 329 29.53 -21.46 32.75
N VAL A 330 28.83 -20.39 33.12
CA VAL A 330 28.04 -19.58 32.17
C VAL A 330 28.91 -19.04 31.04
N ARG A 331 30.16 -18.65 31.32
CA ARG A 331 31.11 -18.23 30.27
C ARG A 331 31.47 -19.36 29.32
N ASP A 332 31.73 -20.56 29.83
CA ASP A 332 32.05 -21.73 29.01
C ASP A 332 30.83 -22.17 28.17
N VAL A 333 29.65 -22.19 28.78
CA VAL A 333 28.35 -22.46 28.16
C VAL A 333 28.01 -21.43 27.09
N PHE A 334 28.31 -20.15 27.32
CA PHE A 334 28.13 -19.10 26.32
C PHE A 334 29.01 -19.33 25.08
N ASN A 335 30.28 -19.70 25.26
CA ASN A 335 31.16 -20.04 24.14
C ASN A 335 30.63 -21.23 23.34
N LEU A 336 30.06 -22.23 24.02
CA LEU A 336 29.41 -23.36 23.39
C LEU A 336 28.15 -22.93 22.61
N PHE A 337 27.31 -22.08 23.20
CA PHE A 337 26.14 -21.50 22.54
C PHE A 337 26.52 -20.83 21.21
N LEU A 338 27.55 -19.97 21.20
CA LEU A 338 28.02 -19.31 19.97
C LEU A 338 28.52 -20.31 18.90
N ARG A 339 29.11 -21.44 19.32
CA ARG A 339 29.58 -22.48 18.39
C ARG A 339 28.42 -23.22 17.74
N LEU A 340 27.35 -23.45 18.51
CA LEU A 340 26.14 -24.19 18.14
C LEU A 340 25.10 -23.36 17.37
N LEU A 341 25.21 -22.02 17.39
CA LEU A 341 24.30 -21.15 16.66
C LEU A 341 24.13 -21.62 15.20
N PRO A 342 22.90 -21.94 14.78
CA PRO A 342 22.67 -22.45 13.45
C PRO A 342 22.87 -21.34 12.43
N ARG A 343 23.41 -21.68 11.25
CA ARG A 343 23.53 -20.74 10.12
C ARG A 343 22.20 -20.10 9.76
N LYS A 344 21.08 -20.79 9.98
CA LYS A 344 19.73 -20.26 9.81
C LYS A 344 18.91 -20.65 11.05
N PRO A 345 18.42 -19.69 11.85
CA PRO A 345 17.58 -19.99 13.01
C PRO A 345 16.36 -20.84 12.61
N PRO A 346 16.05 -21.91 13.36
CA PRO A 346 14.86 -22.71 13.13
C PRO A 346 13.62 -21.95 13.58
N LYS A 347 12.44 -22.42 13.13
CA LYS A 347 11.15 -21.81 13.51
C LYS A 347 10.85 -21.92 15.01
N SER A 348 11.38 -22.94 15.67
CA SER A 348 11.34 -23.14 17.12
C SER A 348 12.16 -22.11 17.91
N GLY A 349 12.98 -21.30 17.22
CA GLY A 349 13.85 -20.32 17.87
C GLY A 349 15.23 -20.87 18.22
N ILE A 350 16.15 -19.95 18.50
CA ILE A 350 17.57 -20.28 18.73
C ILE A 350 17.76 -21.04 20.06
N ARG A 351 17.05 -20.61 21.11
CA ARG A 351 17.13 -21.20 22.45
C ARG A 351 16.69 -22.66 22.46
N GLU A 352 15.52 -22.96 21.92
CA GLU A 352 14.99 -24.33 21.84
C GLU A 352 15.93 -25.26 21.06
N PHE A 353 16.52 -24.76 19.97
CA PHE A 353 17.47 -25.53 19.17
C PHE A 353 18.77 -25.84 19.92
N CYS A 354 19.29 -24.86 20.68
CA CYS A 354 20.57 -25.01 21.36
C CYS A 354 20.44 -25.68 22.73
N PHE A 355 19.24 -25.76 23.31
CA PHE A 355 19.02 -26.19 24.69
C PHE A 355 19.68 -27.54 25.00
N LYS A 356 19.27 -28.61 24.31
CA LYS A 356 19.73 -29.97 24.62
C LYS A 356 21.26 -30.13 24.49
N PRO A 357 21.90 -29.74 23.36
CA PRO A 357 23.35 -29.88 23.24
C PRO A 357 24.14 -29.07 24.27
N ILE A 358 23.63 -27.90 24.67
CA ILE A 358 24.27 -27.09 25.71
C ILE A 358 24.11 -27.76 27.07
N TYR A 359 22.88 -28.17 27.42
CA TYR A 359 22.59 -28.82 28.69
C TYR A 359 23.44 -30.09 28.88
N ASP A 360 23.47 -30.98 27.88
CA ASP A 360 24.26 -32.23 27.93
C ASP A 360 25.75 -31.91 28.18
N SER A 361 26.30 -30.93 27.44
CA SER A 361 27.69 -30.51 27.62
C SER A 361 27.94 -29.83 28.98
N THR A 362 26.94 -29.17 29.55
CA THR A 362 27.03 -28.51 30.86
C THR A 362 27.09 -29.55 31.98
N VAL A 363 26.29 -30.63 31.88
CA VAL A 363 26.34 -31.77 32.79
C VAL A 363 27.73 -32.43 32.75
N ASP A 364 28.29 -32.64 31.56
CA ASP A 364 29.65 -33.18 31.40
C ASP A 364 30.71 -32.26 32.03
N LEU A 365 30.59 -30.94 31.86
CA LEU A 365 31.50 -29.96 32.46
C LEU A 365 31.44 -29.94 33.99
N ILE A 366 30.24 -30.12 34.56
CA ILE A 366 30.06 -30.15 36.02
C ILE A 366 30.61 -31.46 36.62
N THR A 367 30.35 -32.60 35.98
CA THR A 367 30.74 -33.93 36.50
C THR A 367 32.21 -34.28 36.29
N SER A 368 32.91 -33.57 35.40
CA SER A 368 34.34 -33.79 35.12
C SER A 368 35.30 -33.03 36.04
N LYS A 369 34.78 -32.14 36.88
CA LYS A 369 35.52 -31.40 37.91
C LYS A 369 35.22 -31.99 39.28
#